data_AF-A0A939WWS9-F1
#
_entry.id   AF-A0A939WWS9-F1
#
_cell.length_a   1.000
_cell.length_b   1.000
_cell.length_c   1.000
_cell.angle_alpha   90.00
_cell.angle_beta   90.00
_cell.angle_gamma   90.00
#
_symmetry.space_group_name_H-M   'P 1'
#
loop_
_entity.id
_entity.type
_entity.pdbx_description
1 polymer ?
#
loop_
_entity_poly.entity_id
_entity_poly.type
_entity_poly.pdbx_seq_one_letter_code
_entity_poly.pdbx_strand_id
1 'polypeptide(L)'
;MDARTAQYLRDFIKHDSEFLDELEKSNRSRNDIQPMIELEVGKFLVFLIQAKKIRSVLELGTSNGYSAIWMASALRKTGGKIITIEGHD
;
A
#
# COMPACT_ATOMS: atom_id res chain seq x y z
N MET A 1 -15.82 4.87 -6.17
CA MET A 1 -16.69 4.10 -5.25
C MET A 1 -17.38 5.10 -4.35
N ASP A 2 -18.70 4.99 -4.10
CA ASP A 2 -19.34 5.90 -3.15
C ASP A 2 -18.92 5.58 -1.71
N ALA A 3 -19.04 6.56 -0.82
CA ALA A 3 -18.54 6.45 0.54
C ALA A 3 -19.14 5.27 1.33
N ARG A 4 -20.41 4.90 1.07
CA ARG A 4 -21.05 3.78 1.78
C ARG A 4 -20.48 2.45 1.34
N THR A 5 -20.28 2.27 0.04
CA THR A 5 -19.66 1.05 -0.50
C THR A 5 -18.21 0.93 -0.03
N ALA A 6 -17.47 2.04 0.03
CA ALA A 6 -16.10 2.07 0.57
C ALA A 6 -16.05 1.64 2.03
N GLN A 7 -16.95 2.20 2.84
CA GLN A 7 -17.02 1.86 4.26
C GLN A 7 -17.41 0.39 4.47
N TYR A 8 -18.41 -0.10 3.73
CA TYR A 8 -18.81 -1.50 3.80
C TYR A 8 -17.63 -2.45 3.54
N LEU A 9 -16.81 -2.17 2.52
CA LEU A 9 -15.62 -2.97 2.25
C LEU A 9 -14.60 -2.89 3.40
N ARG A 10 -14.38 -1.69 3.94
CA ARG A 10 -13.43 -1.43 5.04
C ARG A 10 -13.81 -2.14 6.33
N ASP A 11 -15.09 -2.38 6.57
CA ASP A 11 -15.54 -3.16 7.73
C ASP A 11 -15.04 -4.63 7.69
N PHE A 12 -14.65 -5.14 6.51
CA PHE A 12 -14.13 -6.51 6.34
C PHE A 12 -12.62 -6.60 6.18
N ILE A 13 -11.90 -5.49 6.05
CA ILE A 13 -10.44 -5.48 5.85
C ILE A 13 -9.73 -4.67 6.93
N LYS A 14 -8.55 -5.13 7.34
CA LYS A 14 -7.72 -4.47 8.35
C LYS A 14 -6.30 -4.30 7.83
N HIS A 15 -5.57 -3.31 8.32
CA HIS A 15 -4.13 -3.25 8.08
C HIS A 15 -3.44 -4.52 8.57
N ASP A 16 -2.43 -4.96 7.83
CA ASP A 16 -1.59 -6.11 8.22
C ASP A 16 -0.44 -5.69 9.15
N SER A 17 -0.36 -4.40 9.50
CA SER A 17 0.69 -3.82 10.33
C SER A 17 0.24 -2.52 10.98
N GLU A 18 0.49 -2.39 12.29
CA GLU A 18 0.28 -1.16 13.05
C GLU A 18 1.07 0.03 12.47
N PHE A 19 2.26 -0.23 11.90
CA PHE A 19 3.05 0.80 11.23
C PHE A 19 2.35 1.38 9.99
N LEU A 20 1.59 0.57 9.24
CA LEU A 20 0.81 1.07 8.11
C LEU A 20 -0.37 1.92 8.59
N ASP A 21 -1.04 1.52 9.69
CA ASP A 21 -2.06 2.36 10.32
C ASP A 21 -1.50 3.73 10.74
N GLU A 22 -0.31 3.75 11.35
CA GLU A 22 0.38 4.98 11.74
C GLU A 22 0.77 5.84 10.54
N LEU A 23 1.29 5.22 9.47
CA LEU A 23 1.69 5.92 8.26
C LEU A 23 0.47 6.56 7.56
N GLU A 24 -0.67 5.87 7.49
CA GLU A 24 -1.91 6.45 6.99
C GLU A 24 -2.38 7.63 7.86
N LYS A 25 -2.42 7.46 9.19
CA LYS A 25 -2.84 8.53 10.11
C LYS A 25 -1.95 9.76 9.99
N SER A 26 -0.63 9.56 9.95
CA SER A 26 0.31 10.66 9.79
C SER A 26 0.10 11.37 8.45
N ASN A 27 -0.13 10.63 7.36
CA ASN A 27 -0.40 11.22 6.04
C ASN A 27 -1.69 12.07 6.04
N ARG A 28 -2.75 11.60 6.70
CA ARG A 28 -4.03 12.34 6.82
C ARG A 28 -3.93 13.62 7.67
N SER A 29 -2.96 13.69 8.59
CA SER A 29 -2.72 14.88 9.42
C SER A 29 -1.86 15.97 8.75
N ARG A 30 -1.39 15.72 7.53
CA ARG A 30 -0.52 16.65 6.80
C ARG A 30 -1.31 17.80 6.18
N ASN A 31 -0.66 18.95 6.07
CA ASN A 31 -1.20 20.14 5.41
C ASN A 31 -0.80 20.23 3.92
N ASP A 32 0.07 19.35 3.45
CA ASP A 32 0.47 19.19 2.05
C ASP A 32 -0.23 17.99 1.38
N ILE A 33 -0.33 18.03 0.05
CA ILE A 33 -0.92 16.93 -0.72
C ILE A 33 0.13 15.83 -0.88
N GLN A 34 -0.07 14.73 -0.16
CA GLN A 34 0.71 13.52 -0.34
C GLN A 34 -0.25 12.38 -0.75
N PRO A 35 -0.40 12.10 -2.06
CA PRO A 35 -1.34 11.10 -2.52
C PRO A 35 -0.88 9.70 -2.09
N MET A 36 -1.81 8.92 -1.55
CA MET A 36 -1.59 7.53 -1.15
C MET A 36 -2.69 6.64 -1.71
N ILE A 37 -2.39 5.35 -1.85
CA ILE A 37 -3.41 4.36 -2.18
C ILE A 37 -4.34 4.12 -0.98
N GLU A 38 -5.60 3.77 -1.25
CA GLU A 38 -6.54 3.35 -0.19
C GLU A 38 -6.17 1.96 0.37
N LEU A 39 -6.62 1.67 1.59
CA LEU A 39 -6.41 0.38 2.29
C LEU A 39 -6.76 -0.84 1.42
N GLU A 40 -7.93 -0.80 0.76
CA GLU A 40 -8.39 -1.87 -0.12
C GLU A 40 -7.44 -2.14 -1.29
N VAL A 41 -6.75 -1.11 -1.80
CA VAL A 41 -5.77 -1.24 -2.87
C VAL A 41 -4.50 -1.90 -2.35
N GLY A 42 -4.03 -1.53 -1.15
CA GLY A 42 -2.89 -2.19 -0.50
C GLY A 42 -3.11 -3.69 -0.31
N LYS A 43 -4.31 -4.07 0.16
CA LYS A 43 -4.74 -5.47 0.26
C LYS A 43 -4.76 -6.20 -1.07
N PHE A 44 -5.27 -5.54 -2.10
CA PHE A 44 -5.31 -6.10 -3.44
C PHE A 44 -3.91 -6.37 -4.00
N LEU A 45 -2.96 -5.44 -3.80
CA LEU A 45 -1.56 -5.64 -4.22
C LEU A 45 -0.90 -6.82 -3.49
N VAL A 46 -1.13 -6.96 -2.19
CA VAL A 46 -0.67 -8.12 -1.41
C VAL A 46 -1.22 -9.43 -1.96
N PHE A 47 -2.53 -9.46 -2.22
CA PHE A 47 -3.19 -10.63 -2.82
C PHE A 47 -2.59 -10.98 -4.18
N LEU A 48 -2.44 -10.00 -5.07
CA LEU A 48 -1.87 -10.20 -6.41
C LEU A 48 -0.45 -10.78 -6.35
N ILE A 49 0.43 -10.20 -5.52
CA ILE A 49 1.81 -10.67 -5.38
C ILE A 49 1.86 -12.13 -4.92
N GLN A 50 1.06 -12.48 -3.91
CA GLN A 50 1.05 -13.85 -3.38
C GLN A 50 0.39 -14.84 -4.36
N ALA A 51 -0.76 -14.48 -4.94
CA ALA A 51 -1.50 -15.33 -5.86
C ALA A 51 -0.71 -15.65 -7.14
N LYS A 52 0.05 -14.67 -7.65
CA LYS A 52 0.90 -14.83 -8.83
C LYS A 52 2.35 -15.20 -8.52
N LYS A 53 2.71 -15.37 -7.24
CA LYS A 53 4.08 -15.65 -6.78
C LYS A 53 5.11 -14.68 -7.37
N ILE A 54 4.76 -13.39 -7.42
CA ILE A 54 5.60 -12.33 -7.99
C ILE A 54 6.89 -12.21 -7.16
N ARG A 55 8.03 -12.04 -7.83
CA ARG A 55 9.35 -11.89 -7.18
C ARG A 55 10.07 -10.57 -7.49
N SER A 56 9.58 -9.82 -8.46
CA SER A 56 10.18 -8.54 -8.87
C SER A 56 9.07 -7.54 -9.09
N VAL A 57 9.13 -6.42 -8.37
CA VAL A 57 8.22 -5.28 -8.53
C VAL A 57 9.06 -4.04 -8.82
N LEU A 58 8.60 -3.24 -9.78
CA LEU A 58 9.06 -1.88 -10.00
C LEU A 58 7.91 -0.94 -9.63
N GLU A 59 8.16 -0.02 -8.71
CA GLU A 59 7.24 1.05 -8.35
C GLU A 59 7.76 2.37 -8.91
N LEU A 60 6.86 3.14 -9.54
CA LEU A 60 7.11 4.47 -10.06
C LEU A 60 6.20 5.44 -9.29
N GLY A 61 6.80 6.34 -8.51
CA GLY A 61 6.10 7.14 -7.50
C GLY A 61 5.98 6.39 -6.18
N THR A 62 6.93 6.62 -5.27
CA THR A 62 7.00 5.96 -3.95
C THR A 62 6.30 6.78 -2.87
N SER A 63 6.24 8.10 -3.02
CA SER A 63 5.69 9.02 -2.03
C SER A 63 6.33 8.76 -0.65
N ASN A 64 5.52 8.62 0.41
CA ASN A 64 5.94 8.28 1.76
C ASN A 64 6.23 6.77 1.97
N GLY A 65 6.17 5.95 0.90
CA GLY A 65 6.46 4.52 0.92
C GLY A 65 5.30 3.61 1.33
N TYR A 66 4.09 4.14 1.52
CA TYR A 66 2.93 3.34 1.99
C TYR A 66 2.65 2.12 1.09
N SER A 67 2.55 2.31 -0.22
CA SER A 67 2.36 1.21 -1.19
C SER A 67 3.57 0.26 -1.25
N ALA A 68 4.78 0.81 -1.17
CA ALA A 68 6.03 0.02 -1.16
C ALA A 68 6.07 -0.98 0.00
N ILE A 69 5.67 -0.54 1.21
CA ILE A 69 5.65 -1.38 2.41
C ILE A 69 4.61 -2.50 2.29
N TRP A 70 3.42 -2.19 1.78
CA TRP A 70 2.39 -3.19 1.45
C TRP A 70 2.96 -4.27 0.53
N MET A 71 3.57 -3.88 -0.59
CA MET A 71 4.13 -4.82 -1.57
C MET A 71 5.33 -5.60 -1.00
N ALA A 72 6.23 -4.94 -0.27
CA ALA A 72 7.38 -5.57 0.37
C ALA A 72 6.94 -6.65 1.38
N SER A 73 5.85 -6.43 2.12
CA SER A 73 5.31 -7.42 3.05
C SER A 73 4.91 -8.73 2.35
N ALA A 74 4.33 -8.64 1.16
CA ALA A 74 3.95 -9.80 0.35
C ALA A 74 5.16 -10.45 -0.31
N LEU A 75 6.12 -9.65 -0.80
CA LEU A 75 7.34 -10.13 -1.44
C LEU A 75 8.24 -10.92 -0.49
N ARG A 76 8.22 -10.63 0.82
CA ARG A 76 8.90 -11.48 1.82
C ARG A 76 8.44 -12.94 1.75
N LYS A 77 7.16 -13.19 1.47
CA LYS A 77 6.60 -14.55 1.37
C LYS A 77 6.98 -15.26 0.06
N THR A 78 7.30 -14.50 -0.98
CA THR A 78 7.67 -15.05 -2.31
C THR A 78 9.17 -15.11 -2.54
N GLY A 79 9.97 -14.56 -1.61
CA GLY A 79 11.43 -14.37 -1.78
C GLY A 79 11.75 -13.29 -2.81
N GLY A 80 10.87 -12.31 -2.97
CA GLY A 80 10.96 -11.25 -3.96
C GLY A 80 11.58 -9.95 -3.44
N LYS A 81 11.75 -9.00 -4.37
CA LYS A 81 12.23 -7.65 -4.11
C LYS A 81 11.39 -6.62 -4.84
N ILE A 82 11.37 -5.41 -4.29
CA ILE A 82 10.79 -4.23 -4.89
C ILE A 82 11.91 -3.20 -5.12
N ILE A 83 11.87 -2.56 -6.28
CA ILE A 83 12.68 -1.38 -6.60
C ILE A 83 11.68 -0.24 -6.75
N THR A 84 11.95 0.87 -6.08
CA THR A 84 11.09 2.06 -6.16
C THR A 84 11.89 3.20 -6.79
N ILE A 85 11.20 4.04 -7.56
CA ILE A 85 11.76 5.25 -8.17
C ILE A 85 10.83 6.39 -7.83
N GLU A 86 11.39 7.45 -7.24
CA GLU A 86 10.69 8.70 -6.97
C GLU A 86 11.40 9.85 -7.66
N GLY A 87 10.63 10.74 -8.27
CA GLY A 87 11.14 11.98 -8.83
C GLY A 87 11.20 13.05 -7.73
N HIS A 88 12.30 13.78 -7.66
CA HIS A 88 12.37 15.02 -6.90
C HIS A 88 12.61 16.15 -7.90
N ASP A 89 11.54 16.90 -8.18
CA ASP A 89 11.62 18.21 -8.82
C ASP A 89 11.70 19.31 -7.74
#